data_AF-A0A258XJF6-F1
#
_entry.id   AF-A0A258XJF6-F1
#
_cell.length_a   1.000
_cell.length_b   1.000
_cell.length_c   1.000
_cell.angle_alpha   90.00
_cell.angle_beta   90.00
_cell.angle_gamma   90.00
#
_symmetry.space_group_name_H-M   'P 1'
#
loop_
_entity.id
_entity.type
_entity.pdbx_description
1 polymer ?
#
loop_
_entity_poly.entity_id
_entity_poly.type
_entity_poly.pdbx_seq_one_letter_code
_entity_poly.pdbx_strand_id
1 'polypeptide(L)'
;MVADVVEASEEQTGRRSEGTLSAGAFLASKCAGGLGVFITGLLLSFAGLEANTPPDQVLPEVTYRLSLAYVASIAVLALLTAAIVRRFPIDRAAHAARLARLDQVAKADPDAAGLHP
;
A
#
# COMPACT_ATOMS: atom_id res chain seq x y z
N MET A 1 -7.44 7.80 1.45
CA MET A 1 -7.39 6.38 1.86
C MET A 1 -7.37 6.19 3.37
N VAL A 2 -6.36 6.63 4.14
CA VAL A 2 -6.41 6.47 5.61
C VAL A 2 -7.61 7.23 6.20
N ALA A 3 -7.88 8.46 5.73
CA ALA A 3 -9.06 9.23 6.12
C ALA A 3 -10.38 8.50 5.77
N ASP A 4 -10.49 7.97 4.55
CA ASP A 4 -11.66 7.21 4.10
C ASP A 4 -11.90 5.95 4.95
N VAL A 5 -10.82 5.33 5.45
CA VAL A 5 -10.89 4.18 6.38
C VAL A 5 -11.27 4.62 7.79
N VAL A 6 -10.80 5.78 8.24
CA VAL A 6 -11.22 6.39 9.51
C VAL A 6 -12.73 6.66 9.47
N GLU A 7 -13.23 7.33 8.42
CA GLU A 7 -14.65 7.62 8.23
C GLU A 7 -15.50 6.33 8.20
N ALA A 8 -15.06 5.32 7.44
CA ALA A 8 -15.75 4.03 7.41
C ALA A 8 -15.72 3.29 8.76
N SER A 9 -14.62 3.41 9.52
CA SER A 9 -14.51 2.85 10.87
C SER A 9 -15.39 3.59 11.86
N GLU A 10 -15.55 4.91 11.71
CA GLU A 10 -16.46 5.74 12.52
C GLU A 10 -17.92 5.36 12.27
N GLU A 11 -18.34 5.17 11.02
CA GLU A 11 -19.70 4.72 10.68
C GLU A 11 -20.04 3.37 11.33
N GLN A 12 -19.07 2.45 11.45
CA GLN A 12 -19.28 1.11 11.98
C GLN A 12 -19.18 1.02 13.51
N THR A 13 -18.33 1.84 14.12
CA THR A 13 -17.98 1.71 15.55
C THR A 13 -18.41 2.89 16.42
N GLY A 14 -18.81 4.01 15.81
CA GLY A 14 -19.18 5.25 16.51
C GLY A 14 -18.01 5.97 17.20
N ARG A 15 -16.75 5.51 17.03
CA ARG A 15 -15.56 6.10 17.63
C ARG A 15 -14.57 6.61 16.58
N ARG A 16 -14.12 7.86 16.76
CA ARG A 16 -13.08 8.50 15.96
C ARG A 16 -11.69 7.96 16.33
N SER A 17 -11.10 7.18 15.43
CA SER A 17 -9.85 6.44 15.63
C SER A 17 -8.72 6.92 14.71
N GLU A 18 -8.69 8.23 14.42
CA GLU A 18 -7.70 8.87 13.54
C GLU A 18 -6.25 8.57 13.94
N GLY A 19 -5.91 8.79 15.21
CA GLY A 19 -4.54 8.63 15.69
C GLY A 19 -4.03 7.20 15.54
N THR A 20 -4.86 6.21 15.87
CA THR A 20 -4.49 4.78 15.79
C THR A 20 -4.40 4.29 14.36
N LEU A 21 -5.31 4.71 13.48
CA LEU A 21 -5.29 4.30 12.07
C LEU A 21 -4.14 4.97 11.30
N SER A 22 -3.86 6.25 11.59
CA SER A 22 -2.70 6.97 11.06
C SER A 22 -1.39 6.36 11.55
N ALA A 23 -1.25 6.09 12.85
CA ALA A 23 -0.07 5.42 13.40
C ALA A 23 0.15 4.03 12.78
N GLY A 24 -0.93 3.27 12.57
CA GLY A 24 -0.88 1.97 11.88
C GLY A 24 -0.36 2.08 10.45
N ALA A 25 -0.84 3.05 9.68
CA ALA A 25 -0.37 3.29 8.31
C ALA A 25 1.10 3.70 8.25
N PHE A 26 1.55 4.54 9.19
CA PHE A 26 2.97 4.90 9.31
C PHE A 26 3.86 3.72 9.70
N LEU A 27 3.42 2.89 10.65
CA LEU A 27 4.13 1.67 11.03
C LEU A 27 4.25 0.71 9.84
N ALA A 28 3.14 0.48 9.12
CA ALA A 28 3.13 -0.37 7.94
C ALA A 28 4.13 0.12 6.88
N SER A 29 4.21 1.43 6.64
CA SER A 29 5.18 2.04 5.73
C SER A 29 6.63 1.80 6.16
N LYS A 30 6.93 1.89 7.47
CA LYS A 30 8.27 1.59 8.00
C LYS A 30 8.63 0.12 7.87
N CYS A 31 7.68 -0.77 8.17
CA CYS A 31 7.86 -2.21 7.98
C CYS A 31 8.11 -2.55 6.51
N ALA A 32 7.35 -1.95 5.58
CA ALA A 32 7.56 -2.13 4.15
C ALA A 32 8.95 -1.65 3.70
N GLY A 33 9.39 -0.49 4.17
CA GLY A 33 10.75 0.01 3.90
C GLY A 33 11.84 -0.92 4.45
N GLY A 34 11.72 -1.35 5.70
CA GLY A 34 12.67 -2.27 6.33
C GLY A 34 12.72 -3.63 5.64
N LEU A 35 11.57 -4.21 5.30
CA LEU A 35 11.48 -5.45 4.54
C LEU A 35 12.08 -5.30 3.14
N GLY A 36 11.87 -4.16 2.48
CA GLY A 36 12.47 -3.89 1.16
C GLY A 36 14.00 -3.89 1.21
N VAL A 37 14.59 -3.23 2.20
CA VAL A 37 16.05 -3.22 2.40
C VAL A 37 16.56 -4.63 2.72
N PHE A 38 15.85 -5.36 3.59
CA PHE A 38 16.21 -6.75 3.93
C PHE A 38 16.19 -7.67 2.70
N ILE A 39 15.13 -7.62 1.89
CA ILE A 39 15.02 -8.38 0.63
C ILE A 39 16.14 -8.00 -0.33
N THR A 40 16.49 -6.72 -0.42
CA THR A 40 17.61 -6.25 -1.26
C THR A 40 18.92 -6.92 -0.85
N GLY A 41 19.20 -7.03 0.45
CA GLY A 41 20.36 -7.76 0.96
C GLY A 41 20.35 -9.24 0.59
N LEU A 42 19.18 -9.89 0.66
CA LEU A 42 19.03 -11.29 0.24
C LEU A 42 19.26 -11.47 -1.26
N LEU A 43 18.77 -10.55 -2.10
CA LEU A 43 19.01 -10.59 -3.55
C LEU A 43 20.50 -10.44 -3.88
N LEU A 44 21.20 -9.55 -3.16
CA LEU A 44 22.63 -9.34 -3.32
C LEU A 44 23.44 -10.59 -2.96
N SER A 45 23.11 -11.21 -1.82
CA SER A 45 23.70 -12.47 -1.37
C SER A 45 23.39 -13.62 -2.33
N PHE A 46 22.16 -13.71 -2.84
CA PHE A 46 21.76 -14.70 -3.83
C PHE A 46 22.50 -14.52 -5.16
N ALA A 47 22.77 -13.29 -5.60
CA ALA A 47 23.54 -13.02 -6.81
C ALA A 47 25.03 -13.38 -6.65
N GLY A 48 25.52 -13.51 -5.42
CA GLY A 48 26.92 -13.80 -5.13
C GLY A 48 27.81 -12.57 -5.19
N LEU A 49 27.27 -11.37 -5.00
CA LEU A 49 28.07 -10.16 -4.91
C LEU A 49 28.69 -10.07 -3.50
N GLU A 50 30.02 -10.07 -3.43
CA GLU A 50 30.74 -9.92 -2.16
C GLU A 50 30.73 -8.46 -1.69
N ALA A 51 30.90 -8.28 -0.37
CA ALA A 51 30.99 -6.95 0.20
C ALA A 51 32.26 -6.25 -0.30
N ASN A 52 32.13 -5.00 -0.73
CA ASN A 52 33.23 -4.17 -1.25
C ASN A 52 33.86 -4.67 -2.55
N THR A 53 33.20 -5.52 -3.34
CA THR A 53 33.67 -5.82 -4.70
C THR A 53 33.69 -4.53 -5.53
N PRO A 54 34.83 -4.14 -6.09
CA PRO A 54 34.89 -2.93 -6.90
C PRO A 54 34.17 -3.15 -8.24
N PRO A 55 33.58 -2.11 -8.86
CA PRO A 55 32.71 -2.26 -10.03
C PRO A 55 33.37 -2.93 -11.24
N ASP A 56 34.69 -2.84 -11.37
CA ASP A 56 35.51 -3.46 -12.42
C ASP A 56 35.67 -4.97 -12.27
N GLN A 57 35.46 -5.51 -11.05
CA GLN A 57 35.58 -6.93 -10.73
C GLN A 57 34.22 -7.65 -10.71
N VAL A 58 33.11 -6.94 -10.97
CA VAL A 58 31.78 -7.55 -11.02
C VAL A 58 31.63 -8.31 -12.34
N LEU A 59 31.57 -9.64 -12.23
CA LEU A 59 31.36 -10.51 -13.38
C LEU A 59 29.99 -10.22 -14.04
N PRO A 60 29.90 -10.21 -15.38
CA PRO A 60 28.65 -9.99 -16.10
C PRO A 60 27.51 -10.92 -15.68
N GLU A 61 27.83 -12.16 -15.30
CA GLU A 61 26.87 -13.16 -14.84
C GLU A 61 26.19 -12.75 -13.51
N VAL A 62 26.94 -12.14 -12.58
CA VAL A 62 26.39 -11.64 -11.30
C VAL A 62 25.37 -10.55 -11.56
N THR A 63 25.70 -9.60 -12.44
CA THR A 63 24.79 -8.53 -12.86
C THR A 63 23.53 -9.08 -13.52
N TYR A 64 23.65 -10.10 -14.39
CA TYR A 64 22.50 -10.73 -15.03
C TYR A 64 21.60 -11.44 -14.01
N ARG A 65 22.17 -12.24 -13.11
CA ARG A 65 21.42 -12.94 -12.05
C ARG A 65 20.71 -11.96 -11.13
N LEU A 66 21.40 -10.90 -10.71
CA LEU A 66 20.83 -9.85 -9.86
C LEU A 66 19.67 -9.14 -10.56
N SER A 67 19.85 -8.79 -11.84
CA SER A 67 18.81 -8.12 -12.63
C SER A 67 17.57 -9.01 -12.78
N LEU A 68 17.75 -10.29 -13.11
CA LEU A 68 16.65 -11.25 -13.25
C LEU A 68 15.92 -11.46 -11.92
N ALA A 69 16.67 -11.63 -10.81
CA ALA A 69 16.09 -11.82 -9.48
C ALA A 69 15.33 -10.57 -9.02
N TYR A 70 15.85 -9.37 -9.31
CA TYR A 70 15.18 -8.11 -9.05
C TYR A 70 13.85 -7.99 -9.81
N VAL A 71 13.85 -8.22 -11.13
CA VAL A 71 12.63 -8.18 -11.95
C VAL A 71 11.62 -9.21 -11.46
N ALA A 72 12.05 -10.43 -11.15
CA ALA A 72 11.17 -11.47 -10.60
C ALA A 72 10.57 -11.05 -9.25
N SER A 73 11.36 -10.46 -8.35
CA SER A 73 10.87 -9.99 -7.04
C SER A 73 9.80 -8.91 -7.18
N ILE A 74 10.00 -7.93 -8.07
CA ILE A 74 9.01 -6.89 -8.34
C ILE A 74 7.75 -7.49 -8.95
N ALA A 75 7.89 -8.39 -9.92
CA ALA A 75 6.74 -9.05 -10.54
C ALA A 75 5.90 -9.81 -9.50
N VAL A 76 6.54 -10.55 -8.59
CA VAL A 76 5.87 -11.25 -7.49
C VAL A 76 5.17 -10.27 -6.55
N LEU A 77 5.84 -9.19 -6.12
CA LEU A 77 5.23 -8.17 -5.26
C LEU A 77 4.03 -7.47 -5.93
N ALA A 78 4.13 -7.19 -7.23
CA ALA A 78 3.03 -6.61 -7.99
C ALA A 78 1.84 -7.56 -8.10
N LEU A 79 2.08 -8.85 -8.38
CA LEU A 79 1.04 -9.87 -8.42
C LEU A 79 0.38 -10.08 -7.05
N LEU A 80 1.16 -10.09 -5.97
CA LEU A 80 0.64 -10.15 -4.60
C LEU A 80 -0.24 -8.94 -4.28
N THR A 81 0.23 -7.74 -4.63
CA THR A 81 -0.55 -6.50 -4.47
C THR A 81 -1.86 -6.58 -5.25
N ALA A 82 -1.82 -7.00 -6.51
CA ALA A 82 -3.01 -7.19 -7.32
C ALA A 82 -3.97 -8.23 -6.73
N ALA A 83 -3.45 -9.34 -6.19
CA ALA A 83 -4.25 -10.37 -5.55
C ALA A 83 -4.93 -9.88 -4.25
N ILE A 84 -4.22 -9.09 -3.44
CA ILE A 84 -4.77 -8.47 -2.22
C ILE A 84 -5.86 -7.46 -2.58
N VAL A 85 -5.59 -6.57 -3.55
CA VAL A 85 -6.56 -5.57 -4.02
C VAL A 85 -7.81 -6.23 -4.60
N ARG A 86 -7.67 -7.36 -5.31
CA ARG A 86 -8.82 -8.12 -5.83
C ARG A 86 -9.77 -8.62 -4.74
N ARG A 87 -9.30 -8.79 -3.50
CA ARG A 87 -10.13 -9.20 -2.36
C ARG A 87 -10.90 -8.04 -1.74
N PHE A 88 -10.54 -6.79 -2.04
CA PHE A 88 -11.37 -5.64 -1.70
C PHE A 88 -12.49 -5.52 -2.73
N PRO A 89 -13.77 -5.48 -2.30
CA PRO A 89 -14.88 -5.27 -3.21
C PRO A 89 -14.90 -3.80 -3.66
N ILE A 90 -14.04 -3.44 -4.61
CA ILE A 90 -14.20 -2.23 -5.41
C ILE A 90 -15.30 -2.52 -6.44
N ASP A 91 -16.51 -2.74 -5.95
CA ASP A 91 -17.68 -2.95 -6.79
C ASP A 91 -18.17 -1.58 -7.29
N ARG A 92 -18.34 -1.45 -8.61
CA ARG A 92 -18.91 -0.24 -9.21
C ARG A 92 -20.31 0.04 -8.66
N ALA A 93 -21.07 -1.00 -8.31
CA ALA A 93 -22.38 -0.83 -7.70
C ALA A 93 -22.28 -0.21 -6.29
N ALA A 94 -21.30 -0.62 -5.49
CA ALA A 94 -21.03 -0.03 -4.18
C ALA A 94 -20.59 1.44 -4.29
N HIS A 95 -19.77 1.77 -5.30
CA HIS A 95 -19.39 3.16 -5.59
C HIS A 95 -20.60 4.01 -6.01
N ALA A 96 -21.45 3.50 -6.91
CA ALA A 96 -22.66 4.18 -7.35
C ALA A 96 -23.67 4.40 -6.22
N ALA A 97 -23.85 3.41 -5.33
CA ALA A 97 -24.69 3.54 -4.15
C ALA A 97 -24.18 4.62 -3.18
N ARG A 98 -22.86 4.72 -3.01
CA ARG A 98 -22.23 5.74 -2.16
C ARG A 98 -22.39 7.15 -2.76
N LEU A 99 -22.25 7.30 -4.07
CA LEU A 99 -22.57 8.54 -4.81
C LEU A 99 -24.04 8.96 -4.64
N ALA A 100 -24.98 8.02 -4.78
CA ALA A 100 -26.41 8.31 -4.62
C ALA A 100 -26.76 8.79 -3.20
N ARG A 101 -26.14 8.21 -2.17
CA ARG A 101 -26.33 8.62 -0.78
C ARG A 101 -25.78 10.02 -0.52
N LEU A 102 -24.60 10.36 -1.06
CA LEU A 102 -24.02 11.71 -0.95
C LEU A 102 -24.89 12.76 -1.65
N ASP A 103 -25.43 12.45 -2.82
CA ASP A 103 -26.36 13.34 -3.54
C ASP A 103 -27.67 13.57 -2.78
N GLN A 104 -28.18 12.55 -2.08
CA GLN A 104 -29.35 12.71 -1.20
C GLN A 104 -29.07 13.59 0.01
N VAL A 105 -27.90 13.46 0.64
CA VAL A 105 -27.50 14.29 1.78
C VAL A 105 -27.29 15.74 1.35
N ALA A 106 -26.62 15.96 0.21
CA ALA A 106 -26.42 17.30 -0.36
C ALA A 106 -27.73 18.00 -0.76
N LYS A 107 -28.75 17.23 -1.18
CA LYS A 107 -30.10 17.75 -1.44
C LYS A 107 -30.88 18.06 -0.17
N ALA A 108 -30.62 17.33 0.92
CA ALA A 108 -31.31 17.50 2.20
C ALA A 108 -30.72 18.63 3.06
N ASP A 109 -29.41 18.89 2.94
CA ASP A 109 -28.71 20.00 3.59
C ASP A 109 -27.71 20.63 2.59
N PRO A 110 -28.18 21.52 1.71
CA PRO A 110 -27.36 22.13 0.66
C PRO A 110 -26.24 23.03 1.20
N ASP A 111 -26.35 23.47 2.46
CA ASP A 111 -25.38 24.33 3.12
C ASP A 111 -24.42 23.55 4.04
N ALA A 112 -24.57 22.23 4.15
CA ALA A 112 -23.80 21.35 5.03
C ALA A 112 -23.69 21.87 6.48
N ALA A 113 -24.74 22.54 6.96
CA ALA A 113 -24.74 23.19 8.28
C ALA A 113 -24.66 22.17 9.43
N GLY A 114 -25.02 20.90 9.20
CA GLY A 114 -24.98 19.83 10.20
C GLY A 114 -23.67 19.02 10.29
N LEU A 115 -22.64 19.33 9.49
CA LEU A 115 -21.40 18.54 9.39
C LEU A 115 -20.21 19.09 10.20
N HIS A 116 -20.41 20.18 10.93
CA HIS A 116 -19.43 20.71 11.88
C HIS A 116 -19.77 20.22 13.30
N PRO A 117 -18.81 19.70 14.08
CA PRO A 117 -18.90 19.83 15.53
C PRO A 117 -18.82 21.31 15.95
#